data_AF-A0A430FFT0-F1
#
_entry.id   AF-A0A430FFT0-F1
#
_cell.length_a   1.000
_cell.length_b   1.000
_cell.length_c   1.000
_cell.angle_alpha   90.00
_cell.angle_beta   90.00
_cell.angle_gamma   90.00
#
_symmetry.space_group_name_H-M   'P 1'
#
loop_
_entity.id
_entity.type
_entity.pdbx_description
1 polymer ?
#
loop_
_entity_poly.entity_id
_entity_poly.type
_entity_poly.pdbx_seq_one_letter_code
_entity_poly.pdbx_strand_id
1 'polypeptide(L)' 'MSDHYCHVIGCCKPAESEGLCASHFTRALIYGQMRSAAPRPAVAHAVSMRADA' A
#
# COMPACT_ATOMS: atom_id res chain seq x y z
N MET A 1 5.82 -14.68 -15.72
CA MET A 1 6.52 -13.88 -14.70
C MET A 1 5.71 -12.61 -14.55
N SER A 2 4.91 -12.52 -13.49
CA SER A 2 4.07 -11.36 -13.26
C SER A 2 5.00 -10.17 -13.06
N ASP A 3 5.02 -9.25 -14.02
CA ASP A 3 5.85 -8.04 -14.03
C ASP A 3 5.29 -7.06 -13.01
N HIS A 4 5.49 -7.39 -11.73
CA HIS A 4 5.03 -6.61 -10.62
C HIS A 4 6.27 -6.09 -9.90
N TYR A 5 6.36 -4.79 -9.76
CA TYR A 5 7.41 -4.14 -8.99
C TYR A 5 6.98 -4.00 -7.53
N CYS A 6 7.97 -3.90 -6.66
CA CYS A 6 7.73 -3.67 -5.24
C CYS A 6 6.93 -2.38 -5.03
N HIS A 7 5.87 -2.47 -4.23
CA HIS A 7 4.98 -1.35 -3.92
C HIS A 7 5.61 -0.28 -3.00
N VAL A 8 6.81 -0.54 -2.48
CA VAL A 8 7.53 0.43 -1.65
C VAL A 8 8.05 1.56 -2.54
N ILE A 9 7.63 2.79 -2.24
CA ILE A 9 8.08 4.00 -2.96
C ILE A 9 9.61 4.07 -2.97
N GLY A 10 10.18 4.22 -4.16
CA GLY A 10 11.63 4.23 -4.38
C GLY A 10 12.26 2.84 -4.53
N CYS A 11 11.48 1.76 -4.55
CA CYS A 11 11.97 0.41 -4.81
C CYS A 11 11.65 -0.04 -6.25
N CYS A 12 12.69 -0.24 -7.07
CA CYS A 12 12.55 -0.74 -8.45
C CYS A 12 12.78 -2.25 -8.58
N LYS A 13 12.75 -2.99 -7.46
CA LYS A 13 12.97 -4.45 -7.46
C LYS A 13 11.67 -5.17 -7.83
N PRO A 14 11.75 -6.33 -8.50
CA PRO A 14 10.57 -7.17 -8.72
C PRO A 14 9.95 -7.56 -7.37
N ALA A 15 8.62 -7.56 -7.33
CA ALA A 15 7.84 -8.09 -6.24
C ALA A 15 7.79 -9.60 -6.35
N GLU A 16 8.11 -10.27 -5.25
CA GLU A 16 8.11 -11.72 -5.15
C GLU A 16 6.81 -12.20 -4.49
N SER A 17 6.38 -11.51 -3.42
CA SER A 17 5.20 -11.88 -2.61
C SER A 17 4.53 -10.65 -2.00
N GLU A 18 3.20 -10.63 -1.93
CA GLU A 18 2.41 -9.55 -1.29
C GLU A 18 2.72 -8.13 -1.83
N GLY A 19 3.16 -8.03 -3.09
CA GLY A 19 3.59 -6.76 -3.69
C GLY A 19 4.92 -6.22 -3.13
N LEU A 20 5.69 -7.05 -2.42
CA LEU A 20 6.99 -6.69 -1.84
C LEU A 20 8.12 -7.49 -2.51
N CYS A 21 9.28 -6.85 -2.66
CA CYS A 21 10.50 -7.58 -3.00
C CYS A 21 10.97 -8.40 -1.79
N ALA A 22 11.78 -9.44 -2.01
CA ALA A 22 12.28 -10.32 -0.94
C ALA A 22 12.87 -9.55 0.26
N SER A 23 13.62 -8.47 0.02
CA SER A 23 14.20 -7.66 1.09
C SER A 23 13.15 -6.94 1.94
N HIS A 24 12.13 -6.36 1.29
CA HIS A 24 11.06 -5.67 2.01
C HIS A 24 10.11 -6.65 2.68
N PHE A 25 9.86 -7.81 2.08
CA PHE A 25 9.11 -8.89 2.69
C PHE A 25 9.79 -9.39 3.96
N THR A 26 11.08 -9.70 3.93
CA THR A 26 11.84 -10.14 5.11
C THR A 26 11.84 -9.08 6.22
N ARG A 27 12.05 -7.81 5.88
CA ARG A 27 11.98 -6.72 6.86
C ARG A 27 10.56 -6.55 7.43
N ALA A 28 9.51 -6.78 6.64
CA ALA A 28 8.13 -6.79 7.13
C ALA A 28 7.92 -7.86 8.20
N LEU A 29 8.45 -9.06 7.98
CA LEU A 29 8.37 -10.17 8.93
C LEU A 29 9.14 -9.90 10.24
N ILE A 30 10.34 -9.33 10.13
CA ILE A 30 11.21 -9.08 11.29
C ILE A 30 10.67 -7.94 12.17
N TYR A 31 10.24 -6.84 11.55
CA TYR A 31 9.91 -5.61 12.28
C TYR A 31 8.41 -5.36 12.41
N GLY A 32 7.55 -6.14 11.73
CA GLY A 32 6.08 -6.03 11.81
C GLY A 32 5.49 -4.67 11.37
N GLN A 33 6.30 -3.75 10.87
CA GLN A 33 5.95 -2.32 10.66
C GLN A 33 6.26 -1.84 9.24
N MET A 34 6.21 -2.73 8.26
CA MET A 34 6.15 -2.28 6.88
C MET A 34 4.73 -1.78 6.62
N ARG A 35 4.56 -0.45 6.57
CA ARG A 35 3.41 0.14 5.87
C ARG A 35 3.50 -0.33 4.43
N SER A 36 2.92 -1.48 4.12
CA SER A 36 2.26 -1.60 2.83
C SER A 36 1.29 -0.44 2.82
N ALA A 37 1.36 0.41 1.79
CA ALA A 37 0.29 1.35 1.54
C ALA A 37 -0.92 0.47 1.20
N ALA A 38 -1.59 -0.05 2.23
CA ALA A 38 -2.94 -0.54 2.09
C ALA A 38 -3.65 0.56 1.31
N PRO A 39 -4.27 0.25 0.16
CA PRO A 39 -5.01 1.26 -0.55
C PRO A 39 -5.96 1.82 0.50
N ARG A 40 -5.79 3.11 0.83
CA ARG A 40 -6.78 3.78 1.67
C ARG A 40 -8.09 3.45 0.97
N PRO A 41 -9.06 2.79 1.63
CA PRO A 41 -10.37 2.69 1.02
C PRO A 41 -10.70 4.13 0.64
N ALA A 42 -10.97 4.37 -0.64
CA ALA A 42 -11.44 5.66 -1.09
C ALA A 42 -12.78 5.84 -0.39
N VAL A 43 -12.74 6.35 0.84
CA VAL A 43 -13.94 6.61 1.62
C VAL A 43 -14.74 7.53 0.72
N ALA A 44 -15.84 7.04 0.17
CA ALA A 44 -16.77 7.85 -0.58
C ALA A 44 -17.26 8.88 0.43
N HIS A 45 -16.72 10.09 0.35
CA HIS A 45 -17.07 11.17 1.26
C HIS A 45 -18.43 11.72 0.81
N ALA A 46 -19.47 10.94 1.02
CA ALA A 46 -20.84 11.41 1.00
C ALA A 46 -21.17 11.89 2.41
N VAL A 47 -21.09 13.21 2.64
CA VAL A 47 -21.89 13.81 3.71
C VAL A 47 -22.46 15.16 3.26
N SER A 48 -23.79 15.16 3.15
CA SER A 48 -24.66 16.30 2.87
C SER A 48 -24.69 17.25 4.06
N MET A 49 -24.51 18.56 3.84
CA MET A 49 -24.89 19.59 4.82
C MET A 49 -25.62 20.74 4.12
N ARG A 50 -26.69 21.20 4.78
CA ARG A 50 -27.91 21.83 4.25
C ARG A 50 -27.86 23.37 4.37
N ALA A 51 -28.69 24.01 3.53
CA ALA A 51 -29.07 25.42 3.42
C ALA A 51 -29.00 26.29 4.69
N ASP A 52 -28.43 27.50 4.53
CA ASP A 52 -28.57 28.64 5.45
C ASP A 52 -29.71 29.57 5.00
N ALA A 53 -30.38 30.12 6.01
CA ALA A 53 -31.62 30.90 5.99
C ALA A 53 -31.49 32.34 5.48
#